data_AF-A0A7S0X8T0-F1
#
_entry.id   AF-A0A7S0X8T0-F1
#
_cell.length_a   1.000
_cell.length_b   1.000
_cell.length_c   1.000
_cell.angle_alpha   90.00
_cell.angle_beta   90.00
_cell.angle_gamma   90.00
#
_symmetry.space_group_name_H-M   'P 1'
#
loop_
_entity.id
_entity.type
_entity.pdbx_description
1 polymer ?
#
loop_
_entity_poly.entity_id
_entity_poly.type
_entity_poly.pdbx_seq_one_letter_code
_entity_poly.pdbx_strand_id
1 'polypeptide(L)'
;MGNEGDGMTATQKEICDGFVYIRQYGPGTASLNVAVAASIVMHHFGLWARYAERDREGEKYVVAARSLRRHARGVVGMDPDAVHASRAAAAKDPEDDESEELEDVGEALAAIGWS
;
A
#
# COMPACT_ATOMS: atom_id res chain seq x y z
N MET A 1 11.34 -0.84 3.30
CA MET A 1 12.39 -1.40 2.42
C MET A 1 12.66 -0.39 1.32
N GLY A 2 13.90 0.03 1.14
CA GLY A 2 14.27 1.03 0.14
C GLY A 2 14.43 0.46 -1.27
N ASN A 3 14.65 1.35 -2.24
CA ASN A 3 15.02 0.97 -3.59
C ASN A 3 16.44 0.36 -3.61
N GLU A 4 16.71 -0.49 -4.60
CA GLU A 4 18.04 -1.07 -4.78
C GLU A 4 19.05 0.01 -5.19
N GLY A 5 20.24 0.02 -4.57
CA GLY A 5 21.27 1.06 -4.75
C GLY A 5 21.02 2.33 -3.93
N ASP A 6 19.84 2.95 -4.04
CA ASP A 6 19.56 4.26 -3.45
C ASP A 6 19.04 4.21 -2.01
N GLY A 7 18.43 3.09 -1.61
CA GLY A 7 17.81 2.94 -0.30
C GLY A 7 16.49 3.73 -0.17
N MET A 8 16.23 4.25 1.04
CA MET A 8 15.00 5.02 1.36
C MET A 8 15.27 6.52 1.33
N THR A 9 14.32 7.28 0.80
CA THR A 9 14.34 8.74 0.85
C THR A 9 14.13 9.26 2.28
N ALA A 10 14.41 10.54 2.54
CA ALA A 10 14.20 11.15 3.84
C ALA A 10 12.72 11.06 4.29
N THR A 11 11.80 11.43 3.41
CA THR A 11 10.35 11.35 3.68
C THR A 11 9.89 9.92 3.96
N GLN A 12 10.44 8.92 3.26
CA GLN A 12 10.14 7.51 3.53
C GLN A 12 10.67 7.05 4.90
N LYS A 13 11.77 7.63 5.39
CA LYS A 13 12.30 7.35 6.72
C LYS A 13 11.45 8.01 7.82
N GLU A 14 10.94 9.21 7.58
CA GLU A 14 10.13 9.96 8.54
C GLU A 14 8.82 9.25 8.90
N ILE A 15 8.23 8.50 7.97
CA ILE A 15 6.99 7.73 8.23
C ILE A 15 7.22 6.40 8.95
N CYS A 16 8.48 6.01 9.21
CA CYS A 16 8.80 4.74 9.84
C CYS A 16 8.97 4.91 11.35
N ASP A 17 8.33 4.04 12.16
CA ASP A 17 8.45 4.07 13.63
C ASP A 17 9.84 3.64 14.14
N GLY A 18 10.61 2.96 13.30
CA GLY A 18 11.94 2.50 13.63
C GLY A 18 12.62 1.77 12.48
N PHE A 19 13.89 1.43 12.69
CA PHE A 19 14.72 0.77 11.69
C PHE A 19 15.39 -0.47 12.28
N VAL A 20 15.47 -1.51 11.46
CA VAL A 20 16.21 -2.74 11.75
C VAL A 20 17.35 -2.89 10.76
N TYR A 21 18.49 -3.41 11.23
CA TYR A 21 19.68 -3.60 10.41
C TYR A 21 20.10 -5.06 10.40
N ILE A 22 20.39 -5.59 9.20
CA ILE A 22 20.96 -6.93 9.04
C ILE A 22 22.47 -6.82 9.15
N ARG A 23 23.05 -7.44 10.19
CA ARG A 23 24.50 -7.46 10.41
C ARG A 23 25.20 -8.10 9.20
N GLN A 24 26.19 -7.40 8.66
CA GLN A 24 27.07 -7.89 7.60
C GLN A 24 28.47 -8.11 8.18
N TYR A 25 29.13 -9.19 7.74
CA TYR A 25 30.46 -9.56 8.22
C TYR A 25 31.43 -9.52 7.04
N GLY A 26 32.33 -8.53 7.06
CA GLY A 26 33.34 -8.31 6.03
C GLY A 26 33.06 -7.11 5.10
N PRO A 27 34.09 -6.60 4.40
CA PRO A 27 33.99 -5.36 3.62
C PRO A 27 33.59 -5.55 2.14
N GLY A 28 33.20 -6.76 1.72
CA GLY A 28 33.02 -7.11 0.30
C GLY A 28 31.79 -6.50 -0.37
N THR A 29 30.81 -6.02 0.41
CA THR A 29 29.63 -5.33 -0.10
C THR A 29 29.15 -4.28 0.90
N ALA A 30 28.55 -3.21 0.40
CA ALA A 30 27.91 -2.20 1.24
C ALA A 30 26.54 -2.67 1.75
N SER A 31 25.84 -3.52 0.99
CA SER A 31 24.49 -3.99 1.32
C SER A 31 24.17 -5.34 0.71
N LEU A 32 23.12 -5.97 1.23
CA LEU A 32 22.50 -7.14 0.63
C LEU A 32 21.53 -6.70 -0.47
N ASN A 33 21.31 -7.58 -1.45
CA ASN A 33 20.21 -7.43 -2.39
C ASN A 33 18.88 -7.19 -1.65
N VAL A 34 18.04 -6.31 -2.20
CA VAL A 34 16.80 -5.88 -1.55
C VAL A 34 15.87 -7.05 -1.29
N ALA A 35 15.69 -7.98 -2.24
CA ALA A 35 14.83 -9.14 -2.03
C ALA A 35 15.38 -10.11 -0.96
N VAL A 36 16.71 -10.27 -0.90
CA VAL A 36 17.38 -11.06 0.14
C VAL A 36 17.16 -10.44 1.52
N ALA A 37 17.36 -9.13 1.67
CA ALA A 37 17.11 -8.41 2.91
C ALA A 37 15.63 -8.53 3.34
N ALA A 38 14.70 -8.42 2.39
CA ALA A 38 13.26 -8.56 2.64
C ALA A 38 12.94 -9.93 3.24
N SER A 39 13.50 -10.97 2.62
CA SER A 39 13.26 -12.36 2.97
C SER A 39 13.74 -12.68 4.38
N ILE A 40 14.92 -12.17 4.77
CA ILE A 40 15.46 -12.34 6.12
C ILE A 40 14.55 -11.66 7.15
N VAL A 41 14.15 -10.40 6.90
CA VAL A 41 13.29 -9.65 7.81
C VAL A 41 11.94 -10.33 7.97
N MET A 42 11.28 -10.72 6.87
CA MET A 42 9.98 -11.39 6.93
C MET A 42 10.06 -12.77 7.58
N HIS A 43 11.14 -13.52 7.37
CA HIS A 43 11.35 -14.81 8.03
C HIS A 43 11.48 -14.64 9.55
N HIS A 44 12.33 -13.73 10.01
CA HIS A 44 12.49 -13.43 11.44
C HIS A 44 11.18 -12.93 12.07
N PHE A 45 10.46 -12.06 11.36
CA PHE A 45 9.16 -11.57 11.80
C PHE A 45 8.14 -12.71 11.93
N GLY A 46 8.06 -13.61 10.94
CA GLY A 46 7.18 -14.77 10.98
C GLY A 46 7.48 -15.72 12.14
N LEU A 47 8.76 -15.93 12.48
CA LEU A 47 9.17 -16.70 13.65
C LEU A 47 8.75 -16.01 14.96
N TRP A 48 8.99 -14.71 15.09
CA TRP A 48 8.60 -13.92 16.26
C TRP A 48 7.08 -13.91 16.45
N ALA A 49 6.33 -13.71 15.36
CA ALA A 49 4.86 -13.69 15.35
C ALA A 49 4.24 -15.09 15.40
N ARG A 50 5.04 -16.16 15.38
CA ARG A 50 4.61 -17.56 15.38
C ARG A 50 3.59 -17.89 14.29
N TYR A 51 3.83 -17.38 13.08
CA TYR A 51 3.00 -17.73 11.93
C TYR A 51 3.08 -19.23 11.65
N ALA A 52 1.93 -19.84 11.36
CA ALA A 52 1.86 -21.25 10.98
C ALA A 52 2.58 -21.45 9.64
N GLU A 53 3.42 -22.48 9.58
CA GLU A 53 4.03 -22.92 8.32
C GLU A 53 2.93 -23.45 7.38
N ARG A 54 3.06 -23.18 6.08
CA ARG A 54 2.14 -23.75 5.09
C ARG A 54 2.46 -25.22 4.85
N ASP A 55 1.45 -25.98 4.45
CA ASP A 55 1.62 -27.37 4.04
C ASP A 55 2.70 -27.54 2.96
N ARG A 56 3.46 -28.62 3.08
CA ARG A 56 4.56 -28.98 2.18
C ARG A 56 4.36 -30.38 1.63
N GLU A 57 4.74 -30.54 0.36
CA GLU A 57 4.87 -31.84 -0.31
C GLU A 57 6.35 -32.01 -0.69
N GLY A 58 7.08 -32.81 0.12
CA GLY A 58 8.53 -32.91 0.03
C GLY A 58 9.23 -31.57 0.26
N GLU A 59 10.01 -31.11 -0.73
CA GLU A 59 10.79 -29.86 -0.64
C GLU A 59 10.04 -28.60 -1.12
N LYS A 60 8.74 -28.69 -1.43
CA LYS A 60 7.95 -27.56 -1.95
C LYS A 60 6.71 -27.30 -1.13
N TYR A 61 6.27 -26.04 -1.09
CA TYR A 61 5.00 -25.64 -0.48
C TYR A 61 3.82 -25.92 -1.42
N VAL A 62 2.70 -26.31 -0.83
CA VAL A 62 1.43 -26.48 -1.54
C VAL A 62 0.92 -25.09 -1.95
N VAL A 63 0.90 -24.83 -3.25
CA VAL A 63 0.42 -23.56 -3.81
C VAL A 63 -1.06 -23.71 -4.18
N ALA A 64 -1.87 -22.70 -3.85
CA ALA A 64 -3.26 -22.65 -4.29
C ALA A 64 -3.36 -22.74 -5.82
N ALA A 65 -4.49 -23.25 -6.32
CA ALA A 65 -4.73 -23.30 -7.76
C ALA A 65 -4.46 -21.93 -8.39
N ARG A 66 -3.69 -21.91 -9.48
CA ARG A 66 -3.38 -20.68 -10.19
C ARG A 66 -4.71 -20.03 -10.60
N SER A 67 -4.97 -18.82 -10.08
CA SER A 67 -6.12 -18.03 -10.53
C SER A 67 -6.08 -17.93 -12.05
N LEU A 68 -7.15 -18.39 -12.71
CA LEU A 68 -7.30 -18.18 -14.14
C LEU A 68 -7.29 -16.68 -14.41
N ARG A 69 -6.60 -16.28 -15.48
CA ARG A 69 -6.63 -14.88 -15.92
C ARG A 69 -8.06 -14.52 -16.26
N ARG A 70 -8.56 -13.44 -15.64
CA ARG A 70 -9.89 -12.88 -15.93
C ARG A 70 -9.99 -12.27 -17.34
N HIS A 71 -8.85 -12.01 -17.99
CA HIS A 71 -8.79 -11.38 -19.31
C HIS A 71 -7.77 -12.06 -20.24
N ALA A 72 -8.06 -12.01 -21.54
CA ALA A 72 -7.16 -12.47 -22.59
C ALA A 72 -5.84 -11.69 -22.58
N ARG A 73 -4.74 -12.36 -22.94
CA ARG A 73 -3.42 -11.73 -23.06
C ARG A 73 -3.51 -10.60 -24.09
N GLY A 74 -3.07 -9.40 -23.73
CA GLY A 74 -3.07 -8.23 -24.62
C GLY A 74 -4.33 -7.37 -24.56
N VAL A 75 -5.32 -7.73 -23.74
CA VAL A 75 -6.44 -6.85 -23.41
C VAL A 75 -6.09 -6.12 -22.11
N VAL A 76 -5.47 -4.95 -22.25
CA VAL A 76 -5.42 -3.96 -21.16
C VAL A 76 -6.86 -3.47 -20.95
N GLY A 77 -7.23 -3.13 -19.72
CA GLY A 77 -8.56 -2.64 -19.38
C GLY A 77 -8.94 -1.34 -20.10
N MET A 78 -9.88 -0.58 -19.53
CA MET A 78 -10.29 0.70 -20.09
C MET A 78 -9.09 1.57 -20.44
N ASP A 79 -9.27 2.33 -21.53
CA ASP A 79 -8.31 3.28 -22.08
C ASP A 79 -7.57 4.04 -20.96
N PRO A 80 -6.22 4.11 -20.98
CA PRO A 80 -5.44 4.74 -19.91
C PRO A 80 -5.92 6.16 -19.59
N ASP A 81 -6.33 6.93 -20.59
CA ASP A 81 -6.84 8.29 -20.38
C ASP A 81 -8.19 8.29 -19.67
N ALA A 82 -9.05 7.30 -19.91
CA ALA A 82 -10.28 7.11 -19.15
C ALA A 82 -10.01 6.74 -17.68
N VAL A 83 -8.97 5.94 -17.39
CA VAL A 83 -8.56 5.61 -16.01
C VAL A 83 -7.98 6.84 -15.30
N HIS A 84 -7.16 7.64 -16.00
CA HIS A 84 -6.63 8.90 -15.47
C HIS A 84 -7.74 9.93 -15.23
N ALA A 85 -8.68 10.08 -16.17
CA ALA A 85 -9.82 10.98 -16.06
C ALA A 85 -10.76 10.56 -14.91
N SER A 86 -11.03 9.26 -14.75
CA SER A 86 -11.84 8.75 -13.63
C SER A 86 -11.19 9.01 -12.26
N ARG A 87 -9.87 8.85 -12.15
CA ARG A 87 -9.12 9.16 -10.92
C ARG A 87 -9.05 10.67 -10.65
N ALA A 88 -8.95 11.49 -11.69
CA ALA A 88 -8.96 12.95 -11.58
C ALA A 88 -10.36 13.49 -11.21
N ALA A 89 -11.44 12.88 -11.73
CA ALA A 89 -12.81 13.22 -11.36
C ALA A 89 -13.12 12.83 -9.92
N ALA A 90 -12.70 11.63 -9.48
CA ALA A 90 -12.85 11.20 -8.09
C ALA A 90 -12.02 12.02 -7.08
N ALA A 91 -10.98 12.73 -7.54
CA ALA A 91 -10.21 13.67 -6.72
C ALA A 91 -10.84 15.07 -6.63
N LYS A 92 -11.92 15.33 -7.40
CA LYS A 92 -12.58 16.63 -7.48
C LYS A 92 -13.85 16.76 -6.62
N ASP A 93 -14.33 15.68 -6.00
CA ASP A 93 -15.48 15.71 -5.07
C ASP A 93 -15.05 15.41 -3.63
N PRO A 94 -14.62 16.44 -2.88
CA PRO A 94 -14.90 16.45 -1.45
C PRO A 94 -15.47 17.76 -0.86
N GLU A 95 -15.82 18.80 -1.65
CA GLU A 95 -16.10 20.13 -1.08
C GLU A 95 -17.36 20.89 -1.56
N ASP A 96 -18.27 20.29 -2.33
CA ASP A 96 -19.51 20.98 -2.79
C ASP A 96 -20.82 20.47 -2.15
N ASP A 97 -20.77 19.67 -1.08
CA ASP A 97 -21.98 19.14 -0.39
C ASP A 97 -22.25 19.81 0.99
N GLU A 98 -21.28 20.51 1.58
CA GLU A 98 -21.45 21.15 2.91
C GLU A 98 -22.00 22.59 2.84
N SER A 99 -22.06 23.22 1.67
CA SER A 99 -22.52 24.60 1.53
C SER A 99 -24.04 24.73 1.34
N GLU A 100 -24.71 23.73 0.75
CA GLU A 100 -26.17 23.74 0.56
C GLU A 100 -26.93 23.33 1.85
N GLU A 101 -26.36 22.47 2.70
CA GLU A 101 -27.02 22.02 3.94
C GLU A 101 -27.01 23.08 5.06
N LEU A 102 -26.04 24.02 5.04
CA LEU A 102 -25.93 25.09 6.03
C LEU A 102 -26.85 26.29 5.76
N GLU A 103 -27.25 26.52 4.51
CA GLU A 103 -28.22 27.57 4.17
C GLU A 103 -29.64 27.18 4.63
N ASP A 104 -30.03 25.90 4.50
CA ASP A 104 -31.35 25.41 4.90
C ASP A 104 -31.53 25.39 6.43
N VAL A 105 -30.47 25.06 7.19
CA VAL A 105 -30.49 25.13 8.66
C VAL A 105 -30.51 26.58 9.16
N GLY A 106 -29.82 27.50 8.47
CA GLY A 106 -29.84 28.92 8.79
C GLY A 106 -31.22 29.56 8.58
N GLU A 107 -31.89 29.21 7.49
CA GLU A 107 -33.25 29.68 7.19
C GLU A 107 -34.29 29.06 8.14
N ALA A 108 -34.13 27.79 8.49
CA ALA A 108 -34.98 27.11 9.48
C ALA A 108 -34.85 27.72 10.89
N LEU A 109 -33.64 28.05 11.35
CA LEU A 109 -33.42 28.65 12.67
C LEU A 109 -33.98 30.09 12.75
N ALA A 110 -33.85 30.86 11.68
CA ALA A 110 -34.43 32.21 11.59
C ALA A 110 -35.98 32.18 11.63
N ALA A 111 -36.61 31.16 11.04
CA ALA A 111 -38.07 31.00 11.05
C ALA A 111 -38.65 30.65 12.44
N ILE A 112 -37.85 30.07 13.35
CA ILE A 112 -38.29 29.66 14.70
C ILE A 112 -37.98 30.75 15.75
N GLY A 113 -37.35 31.87 15.36
CA GLY A 113 -37.20 33.06 16.19
C GLY A 113 -36.18 32.93 17.33
N TRP A 114 -35.19 32.04 17.21
CA TRP A 114 -34.03 32.02 18.10
C TRP A 114 -32.84 32.70 17.41
N SER A 115 -32.55 33.93 17.85
CA SER A 115 -31.32 34.68 17.56
C SER A 115 -30.39 34.65 18.77
#